data_AF-A0A4R3V287-F1
#
_entry.id   AF-A0A4R3V287-F1
#
_cell.length_a   1.000
_cell.length_b   1.000
_cell.length_c   1.000
_cell.angle_alpha   90.00
_cell.angle_beta   90.00
_cell.angle_gamma   90.00
#
_symmetry.space_group_name_H-M   'P 1'
#
loop_
_entity.id
_entity.type
_entity.pdbx_description
1 polymer ?
#
loop_
_entity_poly.entity_id
_entity_poly.type
_entity_poly.pdbx_seq_one_letter_code
_entity_poly.pdbx_strand_id
1 'polypeptide(L)'
;MNPTNHGGAWSVYFLDPEGNRIELFAQTPWYVPPMSIPLDMSLSDDAIYELTLAMVESTPGHMLRSDWHARTRQRMLAEGTLEQRTVAP
;
A
#
# COMPACT_ATOMS: atom_id res chain seq x y z
N MET A 1 -13.88 7.63 12.57
CA MET A 1 -13.06 6.60 11.89
C MET A 1 -13.21 6.84 10.41
N ASN A 2 -12.11 6.92 9.66
CA ASN A 2 -12.13 7.26 8.23
C ASN A 2 -11.53 6.11 7.40
N PRO A 3 -12.33 5.08 7.05
CA PRO A 3 -11.84 3.98 6.23
C PRO A 3 -11.46 4.47 4.83
N THR A 4 -10.28 4.08 4.37
CA THR A 4 -9.68 4.55 3.13
C THR A 4 -9.08 3.39 2.37
N ASN A 5 -9.32 3.36 1.06
CA ASN A 5 -8.66 2.46 0.13
C ASN A 5 -7.55 3.25 -0.59
N HIS A 6 -6.31 2.81 -0.40
CA HIS A 6 -5.11 3.37 -1.03
C HIS A 6 -4.66 2.56 -2.25
N GLY A 7 -5.40 1.53 -2.65
CA GLY A 7 -5.00 0.53 -3.64
C GLY A 7 -3.96 -0.44 -3.09
N GLY A 8 -2.82 0.07 -2.61
CA GLY A 8 -1.76 -0.74 -1.98
C GLY A 8 -2.05 -1.20 -0.55
N ALA A 9 -3.05 -0.61 0.10
CA ALA A 9 -3.54 -0.99 1.41
C ALA A 9 -4.97 -0.47 1.64
N TRP A 10 -5.71 -1.12 2.55
CA TRP A 10 -6.91 -0.58 3.17
C TRP A 10 -6.58 -0.12 4.57
N SER A 11 -6.96 1.10 4.93
CA SER A 11 -6.59 1.72 6.20
C SER A 11 -7.81 2.27 6.94
N VAL A 12 -7.75 2.27 8.27
CA VAL A 12 -8.64 3.05 9.14
C VAL A 12 -7.81 3.94 10.05
N TYR A 13 -8.32 5.15 10.28
CA TYR A 13 -7.67 6.14 11.14
C TYR A 13 -8.55 6.51 12.33
N PHE A 14 -7.94 6.64 13.49
CA PHE A 14 -8.56 7.13 14.72
C PHE A 14 -7.52 7.78 15.63
N LEU A 15 -7.98 8.49 16.66
CA LEU A 15 -7.12 9.08 17.68
C LEU A 15 -7.03 8.15 18.88
N ASP A 16 -5.83 8.00 19.45
CA ASP A 16 -5.66 7.39 20.76
C ASP A 16 -6.13 8.37 21.87
N PRO A 17 -6.15 7.97 23.16
CA PRO A 17 -6.56 8.84 24.26
C PRO A 17 -5.73 10.12 24.44
N GLU A 18 -4.50 10.15 23.91
CA GLU A 18 -3.59 11.32 23.96
C GLU A 18 -3.77 12.24 22.75
N GLY A 19 -4.57 11.84 21.76
CA GLY A 19 -4.81 12.58 20.53
C GLY A 19 -3.81 12.25 19.41
N ASN A 20 -2.98 11.22 19.55
CA ASN A 20 -2.10 10.78 18.47
C ASN A 20 -2.93 10.07 17.39
N ARG A 21 -2.65 10.38 16.12
CA ARG A 21 -3.30 9.71 15.00
C ARG A 21 -2.70 8.32 14.80
N ILE A 22 -3.53 7.31 14.99
CA ILE A 22 -3.21 5.91 14.72
C ILE A 22 -3.79 5.50 13.37
N GLU A 23 -3.02 4.73 12.62
CA GLU A 23 -3.43 4.03 11.41
C GLU A 23 -3.34 2.52 11.64
N LEU A 24 -4.43 1.82 11.34
CA LEU A 24 -4.42 0.37 11.17
C LEU A 24 -4.65 0.08 9.70
N PHE A 25 -3.84 -0.81 9.12
CA PHE A 25 -3.92 -1.10 7.70
C PHE A 25 -3.73 -2.59 7.38
N ALA A 26 -4.39 -3.03 6.32
CA ALA A 26 -4.19 -4.32 5.66
C ALA A 26 -3.57 -4.08 4.29
N GLN A 27 -2.41 -4.70 4.03
CA GLN A 27 -1.73 -4.58 2.73
C GLN A 27 -2.45 -5.41 1.66
N THR A 28 -2.47 -4.88 0.45
CA THR A 28 -2.88 -5.62 -0.75
C THR A 28 -1.65 -6.09 -1.55
N PRO A 29 -1.82 -6.98 -2.54
CA PRO A 29 -0.72 -7.42 -3.40
C PRO A 29 -0.20 -6.36 -4.38
N TRP A 30 -0.85 -5.19 -4.48
CA TRP A 30 -0.61 -4.22 -5.53
C TRP A 30 0.20 -3.01 -5.05
N TYR A 31 0.86 -2.38 -6.01
CA TYR A 31 1.35 -1.01 -5.90
C TYR A 31 0.56 -0.14 -6.87
N VAL A 32 0.17 1.03 -6.41
CA VAL A 32 -0.33 2.15 -7.22
C VAL A 32 0.35 3.43 -6.77
N PRO A 33 0.48 4.46 -7.63
CA PRO A 33 0.84 5.80 -7.19
C PRO A 33 -0.07 6.28 -6.05
N PRO A 34 0.41 7.14 -5.13
CA PRO A 34 -0.35 7.54 -3.94
C PRO A 34 -1.75 8.04 -4.28
N MET A 35 -2.75 7.44 -3.64
CA MET A 35 -4.16 7.82 -3.76
C MET A 35 -4.90 7.56 -2.46
N SER A 36 -6.10 8.14 -2.33
CA SER A 36 -6.96 8.01 -1.16
C SER A 36 -8.41 8.12 -1.60
N ILE A 37 -9.13 6.98 -1.64
CA ILE A 37 -10.56 6.95 -1.93
C ILE A 37 -11.34 6.35 -0.74
N PRO A 38 -12.61 6.70 -0.56
CA PRO A 38 -13.42 6.12 0.51
C PRO A 38 -13.48 4.60 0.43
N LEU A 39 -13.39 3.93 1.58
CA LEU A 39 -13.62 2.50 1.70
C LEU A 39 -14.98 2.25 2.37
N ASP A 40 -15.87 1.55 1.69
CA ASP A 40 -17.15 1.13 2.27
C ASP A 40 -16.97 -0.18 3.05
N MET A 41 -16.94 -0.07 4.38
CA MET A 41 -16.81 -1.24 5.28
C MET A 41 -18.12 -2.01 5.49
N SER A 42 -19.22 -1.60 4.85
CA SER A 42 -20.47 -2.39 4.87
C SER A 42 -20.47 -3.54 3.85
N LEU A 43 -19.53 -3.52 2.90
CA LEU A 43 -19.34 -4.56 1.89
C LEU A 43 -18.64 -5.79 2.47
N SER A 44 -18.76 -6.93 1.79
CA SER A 44 -17.96 -8.11 2.10
C SER A 44 -16.50 -7.91 1.68
N ASP A 45 -15.60 -8.67 2.31
CA ASP A 45 -14.17 -8.66 1.98
C ASP A 45 -13.93 -8.94 0.48
N ASP A 46 -14.65 -9.91 -0.10
CA ASP A 46 -14.57 -10.22 -1.53
C ASP A 46 -14.99 -9.03 -2.41
N ALA A 47 -16.07 -8.33 -2.05
CA ALA A 47 -16.53 -7.16 -2.80
C ALA A 47 -15.53 -5.99 -2.70
N ILE A 48 -14.95 -5.78 -1.51
CA ILE A 48 -13.88 -4.79 -1.30
C ILE A 48 -12.66 -5.14 -2.16
N TYR A 49 -12.28 -6.42 -2.21
CA TYR A 49 -11.16 -6.90 -3.00
C TYR A 49 -11.38 -6.65 -4.50
N GLU A 50 -12.52 -7.05 -5.05
CA GLU A 50 -12.86 -6.88 -6.48
C GLU A 50 -12.93 -5.40 -6.90
N LEU A 51 -13.57 -4.56 -6.09
CA LEU A 51 -13.62 -3.11 -6.34
C LEU A 51 -12.22 -2.49 -6.32
N THR A 52 -11.37 -2.95 -5.40
CA THR A 52 -9.97 -2.50 -5.32
C THR A 52 -9.19 -2.95 -6.53
N LEU A 53 -9.31 -4.20 -6.96
CA LEU A 53 -8.64 -4.73 -8.15
C LEU A 53 -9.02 -3.93 -9.40
N ALA A 54 -10.32 -3.71 -9.63
CA ALA A 54 -10.79 -2.94 -10.79
C ALA A 54 -10.23 -1.51 -10.79
N MET A 55 -10.17 -0.86 -9.62
CA MET A 55 -9.58 0.46 -9.45
C MET A 55 -8.07 0.45 -9.69
N VAL A 56 -7.34 -0.54 -9.17
CA VAL A 56 -5.90 -0.73 -9.39
C VAL A 56 -5.59 -0.87 -10.88
N GLU A 57 -6.32 -1.75 -11.58
CA GLU A 57 -6.12 -2.00 -13.02
C GLU A 57 -6.37 -0.74 -13.86
N SER A 58 -7.31 0.11 -13.43
CA SER A 58 -7.58 1.40 -14.08
C SER A 58 -6.53 2.48 -13.81
N THR A 59 -5.65 2.28 -12.82
CA THR A 59 -4.69 3.30 -12.36
C THR A 59 -3.38 3.21 -13.16
N PRO A 60 -2.96 4.27 -13.90
CA PRO A 60 -1.69 4.26 -14.61
C PRO A 60 -0.50 4.09 -13.66
N GLY A 61 0.44 3.22 -14.03
CA GLY A 61 1.62 2.93 -13.21
C GLY A 61 1.38 1.93 -12.08
N HIS A 62 0.22 1.26 -12.05
CA HIS A 62 0.02 0.11 -11.19
C HIS A 62 0.98 -1.04 -11.54
N MET A 63 1.29 -1.87 -10.56
CA MET A 63 2.07 -3.10 -10.72
C MET A 63 1.88 -3.98 -9.49
N LEU A 64 2.39 -5.21 -9.52
CA LEU A 64 2.52 -5.99 -8.29
C LEU A 64 3.47 -5.30 -7.32
N ARG A 65 3.13 -5.34 -6.04
CA ARG A 65 3.95 -4.79 -4.95
C ARG A 65 5.33 -5.42 -4.91
N SER A 66 5.44 -6.72 -5.19
CA SER A 66 6.72 -7.43 -5.31
C SER A 66 7.62 -6.81 -6.37
N ASP A 67 7.05 -6.49 -7.53
CA ASP A 67 7.81 -5.94 -8.66
C ASP A 67 8.23 -4.50 -8.38
N TRP A 68 7.36 -3.73 -7.72
CA TRP A 68 7.70 -2.39 -7.25
C TRP A 68 8.87 -2.41 -6.27
N HIS A 69 8.87 -3.33 -5.28
CA HIS A 69 9.98 -3.50 -4.35
C HIS A 69 11.27 -3.90 -5.07
N ALA A 70 11.21 -4.85 -6.00
CA ALA A 70 12.37 -5.28 -6.77
C ALA A 70 12.98 -4.13 -7.59
N ARG A 71 12.14 -3.40 -8.33
CA ARG A 71 12.56 -2.23 -9.13
C ARG A 71 13.14 -1.12 -8.25
N THR A 72 12.46 -0.79 -7.17
CA THR A 72 12.89 0.26 -6.23
C THR A 72 14.22 -0.09 -5.58
N ARG A 73 14.39 -1.35 -5.16
CA ARG A 73 15.64 -1.85 -4.59
C ARG A 73 16.79 -1.77 -5.61
N GLN A 74 16.56 -2.21 -6.85
CA GLN A 74 17.58 -2.11 -7.91
C GLN A 74 17.99 -0.66 -8.16
N ARG A 75 17.02 0.26 -8.24
CA ARG A 75 17.28 1.70 -8.41
C ARG A 75 18.11 2.25 -7.24
N MET A 76 17.71 1.97 -6.01
CA MET A 76 18.42 2.48 -4.82
C MET A 76 19.85 1.96 -4.73
N LEU A 77 20.11 0.71 -5.13
CA LEU A 77 21.47 0.17 -5.23
C LEU A 77 22.30 0.89 -6.29
N ALA A 78 21.72 1.15 -7.47
CA ALA A 78 22.40 1.87 -8.54
C ALA A 78 22.70 3.34 -8.19
N GLU A 79 21.82 3.97 -7.42
CA GLU A 79 21.97 5.35 -6.92
C GLU A 79 22.87 5.44 -5.67
N GLY A 80 23.27 4.30 -5.08
CA GLY A 80 24.05 4.27 -3.83
C GLY A 80 23.27 4.73 -2.60
N THR A 81 21.93 4.76 -2.64
CA THR A 81 21.06 5.19 -1.53
C THR A 81 20.64 4.06 -0.60
N LEU A 82 21.01 2.82 -0.92
CA LEU A 82 20.82 1.65 -0.07
C LEU A 82 22.18 1.00 0.24
N GLU A 83 22.63 1.12 1.48
CA GLU A 83 23.78 0.36 1.97
C GLU A 83 23.36 -1.07 2.29
N GLN A 84 24.05 -2.05 1.68
CA GLN A 84 23.93 -3.45 2.07
C GLN A 84 25.19 -3.93 2.74
N ARG A 85 25.04 -4.40 3.98
CA ARG A 85 26.09 -5.15 4.66
C ARG A 85 26.21 -6.51 3.98
N THR A 86 27.32 -6.78 3.32
CA THR A 86 27.63 -8.12 2.83
C THR A 86 27.85 -9.03 4.03
N VAL A 87 26.95 -10.00 4.23
CA VAL A 87 27.21 -11.13 5.12
C VAL A 87 27.94 -12.17 4.28
N ALA A 88 29.19 -12.46 4.63
CA ALA A 88 29.96 -13.52 4.00
C ALA A 88 29.24 -14.88 4.19
N PRO A 89 29.32 -15.81 3.23
CA PRO A 89 28.64 -17.10 3.32
C PRO A 89 29.11 -17.97 4.49
#